data_AF-A0A8I1GFT0-F1
#
_entry.id   AF-A0A8I1GFT0-F1
#
_cell.length_a   1.000
_cell.length_b   1.000
_cell.length_c   1.000
_cell.angle_alpha   90.00
_cell.angle_beta   90.00
_cell.angle_gamma   90.00
#
_symmetry.space_group_name_H-M   'P 1'
#
loop_
_entity.id
_entity.type
_entity.pdbx_description
1 polymer ?
#
loop_
_entity_poly.entity_id
_entity_poly.type
_entity_poly.pdbx_seq_one_letter_code
_entity_poly.pdbx_strand_id
1 'polypeptide(L)'
;MHDPGSSEHNNRIPKPLGEAFLSLLERDQRRMLRICTRLESIADGLPGSGKLRRTAREIAFLDRAFDRHMFIHEKFLFPLVRSLCDSRESVEPMLCQLEAEHATDQGLILEITAAYAGAIGSTPRAVGVPLCTLGYLLRAFFENFRRHAAWEKMLLHPVVKDQFISETPKHQHDAVLRYSIGAGRSGRWFPAVVG
;
A
#
# COMPACT_ATOMS: atom_id res chain seq x y z
N MET A 1 -52.56 -8.06 6.15
CA MET A 1 -51.92 -8.27 4.83
C MET A 1 -50.49 -7.77 4.98
N HIS A 2 -49.58 -8.66 5.38
CA HIS A 2 -48.19 -8.34 5.70
C HIS A 2 -47.35 -8.54 4.44
N ASP A 3 -46.62 -7.52 4.03
CA ASP A 3 -45.56 -7.58 3.04
C ASP A 3 -44.25 -8.00 3.76
N PRO A 4 -43.67 -9.17 3.46
CA PRO A 4 -42.39 -9.57 4.06
C PRO A 4 -41.26 -8.97 3.22
N GLY A 5 -40.86 -7.75 3.59
CA GLY A 5 -39.67 -7.09 3.06
C GLY A 5 -38.42 -7.93 3.30
N SER A 6 -37.96 -8.56 2.22
CA SER A 6 -36.57 -8.90 1.88
C SER A 6 -35.51 -8.50 2.91
N SER A 7 -35.25 -9.36 3.89
CA SER A 7 -33.94 -9.41 4.53
C SER A 7 -33.04 -10.32 3.69
N GLU A 8 -32.44 -9.78 2.63
CA GLU A 8 -31.27 -10.40 2.01
C GLU A 8 -30.13 -10.35 3.03
N HIS A 9 -30.13 -11.32 3.94
CA HIS A 9 -28.96 -11.71 4.69
C HIS A 9 -27.93 -12.12 3.64
N ASN A 10 -26.99 -11.22 3.37
CA ASN A 10 -25.88 -11.39 2.43
C ASN A 10 -25.10 -12.64 2.83
N ASN A 11 -25.50 -13.78 2.27
CA ASN A 11 -24.93 -15.10 2.52
C ASN A 11 -23.58 -15.15 1.81
N ARG A 12 -22.59 -14.40 2.33
CA ARG A 12 -21.21 -14.42 1.84
C ARG A 12 -20.61 -15.74 2.30
N ILE A 13 -20.70 -16.74 1.43
CA ILE A 13 -19.91 -17.96 1.55
C ILE A 13 -18.45 -17.50 1.77
N PRO A 14 -17.77 -17.93 2.87
CA PRO A 14 -16.39 -17.58 3.10
C PRO A 14 -15.54 -17.99 1.91
N LYS A 15 -14.83 -17.03 1.30
CA LYS A 15 -13.90 -17.34 0.22
C LYS A 15 -12.74 -18.18 0.77
N PRO A 16 -12.15 -19.09 -0.04
CA PRO A 16 -10.85 -19.67 0.26
C PRO A 16 -9.83 -18.59 0.61
N LEU A 17 -8.90 -18.89 1.52
CA LEU A 17 -7.98 -17.91 2.10
C LEU A 17 -7.18 -17.15 1.04
N GLY A 18 -6.67 -17.85 0.03
CA GLY A 18 -5.98 -17.23 -1.11
C GLY A 18 -6.83 -16.26 -1.92
N GLU A 19 -8.10 -16.60 -2.21
CA GLU A 19 -9.02 -15.70 -2.91
C GLU A 19 -9.40 -14.47 -2.09
N ALA A 20 -9.56 -14.65 -0.78
CA ALA A 20 -9.80 -13.54 0.15
C ALA A 20 -8.59 -12.59 0.18
N PHE A 21 -7.37 -13.15 0.17
CA PHE A 21 -6.14 -12.38 0.17
C PHE A 21 -5.92 -11.61 -1.14
N LEU A 22 -6.10 -12.25 -2.30
CA LEU A 22 -6.05 -11.56 -3.59
C LEU A 22 -7.11 -10.45 -3.69
N SER A 23 -8.33 -10.72 -3.20
CA SER A 23 -9.37 -9.69 -3.13
C SER A 23 -8.95 -8.50 -2.25
N LEU A 24 -8.21 -8.75 -1.16
CA LEU A 24 -7.65 -7.72 -0.29
C LEU A 24 -6.58 -6.89 -1.01
N LEU A 25 -5.62 -7.53 -1.69
CA LEU A 25 -4.55 -6.86 -2.45
C LEU A 25 -5.14 -5.98 -3.55
N GLU A 26 -6.05 -6.51 -4.36
CA GLU A 26 -6.68 -5.71 -5.41
C GLU A 26 -7.50 -4.54 -4.85
N ARG A 27 -8.17 -4.73 -3.70
CA ARG A 27 -8.92 -3.64 -3.06
C ARG A 27 -7.98 -2.55 -2.54
N ASP A 28 -6.83 -2.96 -2.03
CA ASP A 28 -5.78 -2.06 -1.55
C ASP A 28 -5.21 -1.22 -2.70
N GLN A 29 -4.75 -1.89 -3.75
CA GLN A 29 -4.25 -1.25 -4.96
C GLN A 29 -5.29 -0.30 -5.59
N ARG A 30 -6.56 -0.73 -5.72
CA ARG A 30 -7.64 0.14 -6.20
C ARG A 30 -7.84 1.38 -5.32
N ARG A 31 -7.63 1.28 -4.00
CA ARG A 31 -7.73 2.43 -3.09
C ARG A 31 -6.60 3.42 -3.36
N MET A 32 -5.37 2.93 -3.50
CA MET A 32 -4.22 3.79 -3.80
C MET A 32 -4.34 4.46 -5.17
N LEU A 33 -4.80 3.75 -6.20
CA LEU A 33 -5.05 4.34 -7.52
C LEU A 33 -6.12 5.44 -7.49
N ARG A 34 -7.18 5.30 -6.66
CA ARG A 34 -8.15 6.39 -6.46
C ARG A 34 -7.55 7.60 -5.73
N ILE A 35 -6.59 7.39 -4.83
CA ILE A 35 -5.83 8.49 -4.22
C ILE A 35 -5.01 9.17 -5.32
N CYS A 36 -4.26 8.42 -6.12
CA CYS A 36 -3.47 8.93 -7.24
C CYS A 36 -4.29 9.85 -8.19
N THR A 37 -5.49 9.42 -8.61
CA THR A 37 -6.39 10.27 -9.43
C THR A 37 -6.78 11.58 -8.74
N ARG A 38 -6.97 11.57 -7.41
CA ARG A 38 -7.29 12.80 -6.66
C ARG A 38 -6.08 13.71 -6.51
N LEU A 39 -4.89 13.14 -6.34
CA LEU A 39 -3.63 13.91 -6.29
C LEU A 39 -3.32 14.55 -7.65
N GLU A 40 -3.56 13.84 -8.75
CA GLU A 40 -3.43 14.38 -10.12
C GLU A 40 -4.35 15.58 -10.33
N SER A 41 -5.62 15.47 -9.97
CA SER A 41 -6.55 16.60 -10.03
C SER A 41 -6.12 17.79 -9.16
N ILE A 42 -5.41 17.55 -8.06
CA ILE A 42 -4.84 18.63 -7.24
C ILE A 42 -3.65 19.25 -7.97
N ALA A 43 -2.73 18.43 -8.48
CA ALA A 43 -1.52 18.87 -9.17
C ALA A 43 -1.84 19.70 -10.42
N ASP A 44 -2.85 19.29 -11.21
CA ASP A 44 -3.34 20.04 -12.38
C ASP A 44 -3.92 21.40 -12.03
N GLY A 45 -4.41 21.55 -10.80
CA GLY A 45 -5.00 22.79 -10.31
C GLY A 45 -4.00 23.76 -9.71
N LEU A 46 -2.73 23.38 -9.54
CA LEU A 46 -1.66 24.21 -8.96
C LEU A 46 -0.94 25.05 -10.02
N PRO A 47 -0.47 26.28 -9.67
CA PRO A 47 -0.57 26.93 -8.35
C PRO A 47 -1.95 27.59 -8.09
N GLY A 48 -2.91 27.49 -9.02
CA GLY A 48 -4.20 28.19 -9.02
C GLY A 48 -5.20 27.85 -7.91
N SER A 49 -6.19 26.98 -8.21
CA SER A 49 -7.56 26.95 -7.63
C SER A 49 -7.75 26.65 -6.11
N GLY A 50 -6.71 26.80 -5.28
CA GLY A 50 -6.91 27.20 -3.87
C GLY A 50 -7.68 26.25 -2.97
N LYS A 51 -7.72 24.94 -3.23
CA LYS A 51 -8.39 23.97 -2.33
C LYS A 51 -7.44 23.41 -1.27
N LEU A 52 -6.68 24.26 -0.58
CA LEU A 52 -5.67 23.86 0.41
C LEU A 52 -6.22 22.86 1.45
N ARG A 53 -7.43 23.09 1.99
CA ARG A 53 -8.09 22.15 2.93
C ARG A 53 -8.41 20.78 2.30
N ARG A 54 -8.68 20.71 0.99
CA ARG A 54 -8.85 19.43 0.28
C ARG A 54 -7.49 18.76 0.13
N THR A 55 -6.46 19.51 -0.25
CA THR A 55 -5.07 19.02 -0.38
C THR A 55 -4.56 18.42 0.93
N ALA A 56 -4.70 19.12 2.07
CA ALA A 56 -4.32 18.58 3.37
C ALA A 56 -4.98 17.23 3.67
N ARG A 57 -6.29 17.12 3.40
CA ARG A 57 -7.02 15.86 3.65
C ARG A 57 -6.50 14.75 2.75
N GLU A 58 -6.30 15.01 1.46
CA GLU A 58 -5.80 13.98 0.54
C GLU A 58 -4.36 13.54 0.87
N ILE A 59 -3.48 14.45 1.30
CA ILE A 59 -2.13 14.10 1.78
C ILE A 59 -2.21 13.23 3.04
N ALA A 60 -3.04 13.60 4.02
CA ALA A 60 -3.22 12.79 5.23
C ALA A 60 -3.88 11.42 4.94
N PHE A 61 -4.73 11.33 3.90
CA PHE A 61 -5.28 10.05 3.45
C PHE A 61 -4.25 9.21 2.71
N LEU A 62 -3.36 9.85 1.94
CA LEU A 62 -2.27 9.19 1.24
C LEU A 62 -1.34 8.49 2.23
N ASP A 63 -0.83 9.23 3.21
CA ASP A 63 0.08 8.75 4.26
C ASP A 63 -0.47 7.48 4.95
N ARG A 64 -1.67 7.57 5.52
CA ARG A 64 -2.32 6.41 6.17
C ARG A 64 -2.63 5.26 5.23
N ALA A 65 -2.96 5.54 3.97
CA ALA A 65 -3.27 4.49 3.01
C ALA A 65 -2.01 3.75 2.58
N PHE A 66 -0.90 4.47 2.45
CA PHE A 66 0.40 3.92 2.09
C PHE A 66 1.01 3.10 3.23
N ASP A 67 0.93 3.56 4.47
CA ASP A 67 1.31 2.76 5.65
C ASP A 67 0.58 1.42 5.68
N ARG A 68 -0.72 1.44 5.39
CA ARG A 68 -1.52 0.21 5.31
C ARG A 68 -1.10 -0.67 4.13
N HIS A 69 -0.78 -0.08 2.98
CA HIS A 69 -0.29 -0.80 1.81
C HIS A 69 1.02 -1.54 2.13
N MET A 70 2.03 -0.82 2.63
CA MET A 70 3.30 -1.39 3.08
C MET A 70 3.09 -2.46 4.16
N PHE A 71 2.22 -2.22 5.14
CA PHE A 71 1.94 -3.22 6.18
C PHE A 71 1.44 -4.52 5.57
N ILE A 72 0.44 -4.47 4.68
CA ILE A 72 -0.09 -5.67 4.01
C ILE A 72 1.00 -6.38 3.21
N HIS A 73 1.82 -5.63 2.47
CA HIS A 73 2.82 -6.18 1.56
C HIS A 73 4.03 -6.71 2.32
N GLU A 74 4.71 -5.88 3.10
CA GLU A 74 5.99 -6.23 3.72
C GLU A 74 5.86 -7.00 5.03
N LYS A 75 4.79 -6.77 5.82
CA LYS A 75 4.64 -7.48 7.10
C LYS A 75 3.93 -8.82 6.93
N PHE A 76 3.07 -8.99 5.92
CA PHE A 76 2.35 -10.24 5.70
C PHE A 76 2.73 -10.93 4.41
N LEU A 77 2.53 -10.27 3.27
CA LEU A 77 2.61 -10.94 1.98
C LEU A 77 4.04 -11.41 1.64
N PHE A 78 5.04 -10.53 1.71
CA PHE A 78 6.41 -10.87 1.31
C PHE A 78 7.01 -11.98 2.18
N PRO A 79 6.89 -11.96 3.52
CA PRO A 79 7.33 -13.08 4.35
C PRO A 79 6.63 -14.39 3.98
N LEU A 80 5.34 -14.33 3.65
CA LEU A 80 4.55 -15.51 3.30
C LEU A 80 4.97 -16.08 1.94
N VAL A 81 5.16 -15.23 0.93
CA VAL A 81 5.73 -15.61 -0.38
C VAL A 81 7.11 -16.26 -0.21
N ARG A 82 8.00 -15.64 0.58
CA ARG A 82 9.33 -16.21 0.91
C ARG A 82 9.28 -17.55 1.63
N SER A 83 8.17 -17.85 2.32
CA SER A 83 7.97 -19.10 3.06
C SER A 83 7.37 -20.22 2.22
N LEU A 84 6.61 -19.87 1.18
CA LEU A 84 5.88 -20.82 0.32
C LEU A 84 6.65 -21.18 -0.95
N CYS A 85 7.44 -20.24 -1.50
CA CYS A 85 8.21 -20.53 -2.69
C CYS A 85 9.43 -21.40 -2.36
N ASP A 86 9.44 -22.63 -2.89
CA ASP A 86 10.52 -23.62 -2.72
C ASP A 86 11.90 -23.08 -3.12
N SER A 87 11.96 -22.24 -4.16
CA SER A 87 13.16 -21.51 -4.55
C SER A 87 13.04 -20.03 -4.19
N ARG A 88 13.58 -19.66 -3.03
CA ARG A 88 13.70 -18.25 -2.62
C ARG A 88 14.45 -17.41 -3.66
N GLU A 89 15.44 -18.00 -4.32
CA GLU A 89 16.25 -17.33 -5.35
C GLU A 89 15.40 -16.84 -6.54
N SER A 90 14.27 -17.49 -6.83
CA SER A 90 13.39 -17.10 -7.94
C SER A 90 12.51 -15.87 -7.66
N VAL A 91 12.18 -15.60 -6.39
CA VAL A 91 11.26 -14.51 -6.01
C VAL A 91 11.96 -13.32 -5.33
N GLU A 92 13.12 -13.54 -4.71
CA GLU A 92 13.80 -12.53 -3.91
C GLU A 92 14.15 -11.25 -4.68
N PRO A 93 14.67 -11.29 -5.93
CA PRO A 93 14.97 -10.07 -6.68
C PRO A 93 13.74 -9.18 -6.89
N MET A 94 12.58 -9.79 -7.14
CA MET A 94 11.31 -9.08 -7.31
C MET A 94 10.84 -8.47 -5.99
N LEU A 95 10.93 -9.21 -4.87
CA LEU A 95 10.53 -8.70 -3.56
C LEU A 95 11.43 -7.56 -3.07
N CYS A 96 12.75 -7.69 -3.20
CA CYS A 96 13.71 -6.62 -2.83
C CYS A 96 13.45 -5.34 -3.62
N GLN A 97 13.11 -5.47 -4.90
CA GLN A 97 12.83 -4.33 -5.75
C GLN A 97 11.52 -3.63 -5.37
N LEU A 98 10.46 -4.39 -5.03
CA LEU A 98 9.23 -3.80 -4.49
C LEU A 98 9.46 -3.10 -3.14
N GLU A 99 10.27 -3.68 -2.25
CA GLU A 99 10.68 -3.05 -0.98
C GLU A 99 11.44 -1.73 -1.22
N ALA A 100 12.32 -1.68 -2.23
CA ALA A 100 13.02 -0.45 -2.61
C ALA A 100 12.09 0.62 -3.21
N GLU A 101 11.09 0.21 -4.01
CA GLU A 101 10.05 1.12 -4.51
C GLU A 101 9.20 1.67 -3.36
N HIS A 102 8.80 0.85 -2.38
CA HIS A 102 8.08 1.34 -1.21
C HIS A 102 8.87 2.37 -0.41
N ALA A 103 10.17 2.13 -0.18
CA ALA A 103 11.03 3.07 0.53
C ALA A 103 11.12 4.41 -0.21
N THR A 104 11.19 4.37 -1.54
CA THR A 104 11.22 5.57 -2.39
C THR A 104 9.89 6.33 -2.32
N ASP A 105 8.77 5.64 -2.45
CA ASP A 105 7.43 6.23 -2.37
C ASP A 105 7.15 6.80 -0.97
N GLN A 106 7.62 6.15 0.10
CA GLN A 106 7.52 6.66 1.46
C GLN A 106 8.29 7.98 1.62
N GLY A 107 9.53 8.04 1.10
CA GLY A 107 10.32 9.27 1.10
C GLY A 107 9.61 10.41 0.38
N LEU A 108 9.00 10.12 -0.77
CA LEU A 108 8.26 11.11 -1.54
C LEU A 108 7.00 11.61 -0.82
N ILE A 109 6.30 10.75 -0.08
CA ILE A 109 5.17 11.15 0.78
C ILE A 109 5.61 12.13 1.88
N LEU A 110 6.79 11.89 2.49
CA LEU A 110 7.37 12.80 3.48
C LEU A 110 7.70 14.16 2.85
N GLU A 111 8.30 14.18 1.66
CA GLU A 111 8.58 15.41 0.92
C GLU A 111 7.32 16.17 0.54
N ILE A 112 6.27 15.48 0.06
CA ILE A 112 4.96 16.08 -0.24
C ILE A 112 4.38 16.73 1.02
N THR A 113 4.46 16.05 2.16
CA THR A 113 3.94 16.54 3.44
C THR A 113 4.69 17.79 3.90
N ALA A 114 6.02 17.78 3.81
CA ALA A 114 6.87 18.91 4.14
C ALA A 114 6.64 20.10 3.19
N ALA A 115 6.57 19.86 1.88
CA ALA A 115 6.32 20.87 0.87
C ALA A 115 4.94 21.52 1.05
N TYR A 116 3.91 20.74 1.36
CA TYR A 116 2.60 21.27 1.68
C TYR A 116 2.63 22.16 2.93
N ALA A 117 3.26 21.71 4.03
CA ALA A 117 3.38 22.50 5.26
C ALA A 117 4.13 23.82 5.06
N GLY A 118 5.21 23.81 4.26
CA GLY A 118 5.95 25.00 3.87
C GLY A 118 5.14 25.95 2.98
N ALA A 119 4.34 25.42 2.05
CA ALA A 119 3.49 26.22 1.16
C ALA A 119 2.35 26.94 1.88
N ILE A 120 1.83 26.38 2.98
CA ILE A 120 0.77 27.01 3.80
C ILE A 120 1.30 27.82 4.99
N GLY A 121 2.62 28.01 5.10
CA GLY A 121 3.24 28.80 6.17
C GLY A 121 3.04 28.23 7.58
N SER A 122 2.81 26.93 7.71
CA SER A 122 2.57 26.29 9.03
C SER A 122 3.84 26.04 9.84
N THR A 123 5.02 26.36 9.31
CA THR A 123 6.30 26.22 10.02
C THR A 123 6.99 27.60 10.13
N PRO A 124 7.34 28.07 11.34
CA PRO A 124 7.92 29.41 11.57
C PRO A 124 9.25 29.71 10.87
N ARG A 125 9.88 28.70 10.25
CA ARG A 125 11.21 28.77 9.61
C ARG A 125 11.21 28.36 8.13
N ALA A 126 10.07 28.00 7.53
CA ALA A 126 10.06 27.64 6.12
C ALA A 126 10.19 28.90 5.25
N VAL A 127 11.26 28.94 4.46
CA VAL A 127 11.23 29.67 3.18
C VAL A 127 10.04 29.09 2.41
N GLY A 128 9.04 29.93 2.08
CA GLY A 128 7.80 29.46 1.48
C GLY A 128 8.07 28.58 0.26
N VAL A 129 7.71 27.30 0.36
CA VAL A 129 7.88 26.36 -0.76
C VAL A 129 6.88 26.75 -1.85
N PRO A 130 7.32 26.97 -3.10
CA PRO A 130 6.41 27.31 -4.18
C PRO A 130 5.36 26.20 -4.37
N LEU A 131 4.10 26.58 -4.58
CA LEU A 131 3.02 25.63 -4.87
C LEU A 131 3.31 24.78 -6.13
N CYS A 132 4.09 25.30 -7.07
CA CYS A 132 4.56 24.53 -8.23
C CYS A 132 5.42 23.32 -7.82
N THR A 133 6.29 23.47 -6.80
CA THR A 133 7.10 22.37 -6.26
C THR A 133 6.22 21.26 -5.70
N LEU A 134 5.16 21.61 -4.95
CA LEU A 134 4.18 20.63 -4.49
C LEU A 134 3.52 19.89 -5.67
N GLY A 135 3.18 20.60 -6.74
CA GLY A 135 2.64 20.01 -7.96
C GLY A 135 3.58 18.99 -8.61
N TYR A 136 4.89 19.28 -8.66
CA TYR A 136 5.90 18.33 -9.16
C TYR A 136 6.01 17.08 -8.29
N LEU A 137 6.06 17.24 -6.96
CA LEU A 137 6.17 16.11 -6.04
C LEU A 137 4.95 15.19 -6.08
N LEU A 138 3.74 15.77 -6.12
CA LEU A 138 2.51 15.01 -6.30
C LEU A 138 2.53 14.18 -7.58
N ARG A 139 3.04 14.77 -8.67
CA ARG A 139 3.13 14.16 -10.00
C ARG A 139 4.16 13.05 -10.06
N ALA A 140 5.33 13.25 -9.47
CA ALA A 140 6.28 12.18 -9.25
C ALA A 140 5.63 10.99 -8.52
N PHE A 141 4.86 11.25 -7.46
CA PHE A 141 4.27 10.16 -6.67
C PHE A 141 3.22 9.38 -7.45
N PHE A 142 2.22 10.03 -8.03
CA PHE A 142 1.14 9.28 -8.68
C PHE A 142 1.59 8.57 -9.95
N GLU A 143 2.62 9.08 -10.65
CA GLU A 143 3.19 8.39 -11.81
C GLU A 143 4.00 7.17 -11.39
N ASN A 144 4.84 7.31 -10.36
CA ASN A 144 5.60 6.20 -9.79
C ASN A 144 4.66 5.11 -9.27
N PHE A 145 3.70 5.46 -8.42
CA PHE A 145 2.79 4.49 -7.83
C PHE A 145 1.91 3.77 -8.88
N ARG A 146 1.53 4.45 -9.97
CA ARG A 146 0.80 3.77 -11.07
C ARG A 146 1.64 2.69 -11.74
N ARG A 147 2.95 2.91 -11.90
CA ARG A 147 3.89 1.90 -12.43
C ARG A 147 4.12 0.78 -11.43
N HIS A 148 4.35 1.11 -10.16
CA HIS A 148 4.42 0.16 -9.04
C HIS A 148 3.21 -0.78 -9.04
N ALA A 149 2.00 -0.21 -9.05
CA ALA A 149 0.75 -0.96 -9.03
C ALA A 149 0.59 -1.87 -10.28
N ALA A 150 0.98 -1.39 -11.46
CA ALA A 150 0.98 -2.22 -12.66
C ALA A 150 1.96 -3.39 -12.53
N TRP A 151 3.11 -3.15 -11.89
CA TRP A 151 4.14 -4.15 -11.68
C TRP A 151 3.72 -5.25 -10.69
N GLU A 152 3.16 -4.87 -9.55
CA GLU A 152 2.60 -5.82 -8.58
C GLU A 152 1.57 -6.74 -9.23
N LYS A 153 0.68 -6.16 -10.04
CA LYS A 153 -0.33 -6.93 -10.77
C LYS A 153 0.30 -7.91 -11.78
N MET A 154 1.41 -7.53 -12.40
CA MET A 154 2.07 -8.32 -13.44
C MET A 154 2.94 -9.44 -12.86
N LEU A 155 3.67 -9.20 -11.77
CA LEU A 155 4.63 -10.16 -11.23
C LEU A 155 4.20 -10.79 -9.91
N LEU A 156 3.70 -10.00 -8.96
CA LEU A 156 3.38 -10.48 -7.62
C LEU A 156 2.05 -11.23 -7.59
N HIS A 157 1.01 -10.73 -8.27
CA HIS A 157 -0.30 -11.37 -8.26
C HIS A 157 -0.29 -12.80 -8.84
N PRO A 158 0.42 -13.12 -9.94
CA PRO A 158 0.55 -14.50 -10.41
C PRO A 158 1.19 -15.42 -9.37
N VAL A 159 2.28 -15.00 -8.72
CA VAL A 159 2.90 -15.77 -7.63
C VAL A 159 1.89 -16.04 -6.52
N VAL A 160 1.09 -15.03 -6.13
CA VAL A 160 0.05 -15.22 -5.12
C VAL A 160 -1.06 -16.17 -5.61
N LYS A 161 -1.45 -16.12 -6.88
CA LYS A 161 -2.45 -17.06 -7.42
C LYS A 161 -1.93 -18.48 -7.45
N ASP A 162 -0.73 -18.68 -7.96
CA ASP A 162 -0.16 -20.02 -8.13
C ASP A 162 0.08 -20.66 -6.76
N GLN A 163 0.63 -19.91 -5.80
CA GLN A 163 0.97 -20.46 -4.48
C GLN A 163 -0.23 -20.54 -3.52
N PHE A 164 -1.23 -19.66 -3.65
CA PHE A 164 -2.34 -19.57 -2.69
C PHE A 164 -3.71 -19.96 -3.24
N ILE A 165 -3.87 -20.19 -4.54
CA ILE A 165 -5.13 -20.71 -5.10
C ILE A 165 -4.95 -22.13 -5.63
N SER A 166 -3.77 -22.50 -6.17
CA SER A 166 -3.57 -23.84 -6.73
C SER A 166 -3.29 -24.94 -5.69
N GLU A 167 -2.89 -24.56 -4.48
CA GLU A 167 -2.66 -25.51 -3.38
C GLU A 167 -3.92 -25.80 -2.55
N THR A 168 -4.03 -27.02 -2.04
CA THR A 168 -5.17 -27.44 -1.18
C THR A 168 -5.37 -26.49 0.02
N PRO A 169 -6.62 -26.19 0.45
CA PRO A 169 -6.91 -25.27 1.55
C PRO A 169 -6.18 -25.58 2.88
N LYS A 170 -5.80 -26.84 3.12
CA LYS A 170 -5.02 -27.26 4.30
C LYS A 170 -3.60 -26.68 4.29
N HIS A 171 -2.92 -26.67 3.14
CA HIS A 171 -1.56 -26.13 3.03
C HIS A 171 -1.53 -24.61 3.23
N GLN A 172 -2.53 -23.89 2.71
CA GLN A 172 -2.69 -22.45 2.93
C GLN A 172 -2.91 -22.12 4.41
N HIS A 173 -3.75 -22.89 5.09
CA HIS A 173 -4.01 -22.71 6.52
C HIS A 173 -2.77 -23.00 7.37
N ASP A 174 -2.08 -24.11 7.07
CA ASP A 174 -0.82 -24.47 7.73
C ASP A 174 0.27 -23.42 7.51
N ALA A 175 0.39 -22.83 6.32
CA ALA A 175 1.37 -21.77 6.05
C ALA A 175 1.09 -20.52 6.88
N VAL A 176 -0.17 -20.10 6.96
CA VAL A 176 -0.58 -18.96 7.80
C VAL A 176 -0.39 -19.27 9.29
N LEU A 177 -0.68 -20.48 9.75
CA LEU A 177 -0.41 -20.91 11.12
C LEU A 177 1.10 -20.98 11.40
N ARG A 178 1.92 -21.53 10.50
CA ARG A 178 3.38 -21.56 10.64
C ARG A 178 3.97 -20.16 10.74
N TYR A 179 3.50 -19.23 9.92
CA TYR A 179 3.88 -17.82 10.03
C TYR A 179 3.43 -17.22 11.38
N SER A 180 2.17 -17.42 11.76
CA SER A 180 1.59 -16.87 13.00
C SER A 180 2.26 -17.43 14.27
N ILE A 181 2.67 -18.70 14.25
CA ILE A 181 3.35 -19.40 15.35
C ILE A 181 4.86 -19.11 15.33
N GLY A 182 5.46 -18.96 14.15
CA GLY A 182 6.88 -18.64 13.96
C GLY A 182 7.25 -17.18 14.28
N ALA A 183 6.33 -16.24 14.04
CA ALA A 183 6.48 -14.83 14.42
C ALA A 183 6.62 -14.62 15.95
N GLY A 184 6.25 -15.61 16.76
CA GLY A 184 6.46 -15.60 18.21
C GLY A 184 7.89 -15.92 18.68
N ARG A 185 8.82 -16.32 17.79
CA ARG A 185 10.14 -16.84 18.19
C ARG A 185 11.37 -16.11 17.62
N SER A 186 11.21 -15.09 16.77
CA SER A 186 12.29 -14.16 16.40
C SER A 186 11.90 -12.77 16.91
N GLY A 187 12.34 -12.29 18.06
CA GLY A 187 13.74 -12.13 18.46
C GLY A 187 13.95 -10.63 18.66
N ARG A 188 14.23 -10.23 19.90
CA ARG A 188 14.50 -8.85 20.32
C ARG A 188 15.32 -8.07 19.30
N TRP A 189 14.80 -6.95 18.82
CA TRP A 189 15.58 -5.98 18.07
C TRP A 189 16.10 -4.93 19.05
N PHE A 190 17.42 -4.90 19.27
CA PHE A 190 18.10 -3.75 19.86
C PHE A 190 18.32 -2.72 18.75
N PRO A 191 17.96 -1.43 18.94
CA PRO A 191 18.37 -0.41 17.99
C PRO A 191 19.89 -0.24 18.08
N ALA A 192 20.56 -0.28 16.94
CA ALA A 192 21.95 0.16 16.85
C ALA A 192 22.01 1.64 17.24
N VAL A 193 22.56 1.92 18.42
CA VAL A 193 23.02 3.26 18.80
C VAL A 193 24.24 3.56 17.93
N VAL A 194 24.11 4.60 17.12
CA VAL A 194 25.24 5.27 16.47
C VAL A 194 26.04 5.97 17.56
N GLY A 195 27.32 5.61 17.69
CA GLY A 195 28.33 6.22 18.54
C GLY A 195 29.71 5.88 18.02
#